data_AF-A0A6B9XWF2-F1
#
_entry.id   AF-A0A6B9XWF2-F1
#
_cell.length_a   1.000
_cell.length_b   1.000
_cell.length_c   1.000
_cell.angle_alpha   90.00
_cell.angle_beta   90.00
_cell.angle_gamma   90.00
#
_symmetry.space_group_name_H-M   'P 1'
#
loop_
_entity.id
_entity.type
_entity.pdbx_description
1 polymer ?
#
loop_
_entity_poly.entity_id
_entity_poly.type
_entity_poly.pdbx_seq_one_letter_code
_entity_poly.pdbx_strand_id
1 'polypeptide(L)'
;ENSPIDFDHVGKAHLGKFQGATFKGGIQIMRDPIDSREVGKQPIRETNIYRYLYFVFFIISGSFFTLNLFIGVIIDNFNEREGKK
;
A
#
# COMPACT_ATOMS: atom_id res chain seq x y z
N GLU A 1 6.28 -6.77 21.48
CA GLU A 1 5.08 -7.40 20.88
C GLU A 1 5.12 -7.20 19.36
N ASN A 2 4.41 -8.04 18.61
CA ASN A 2 4.30 -7.88 17.15
C ASN A 2 3.43 -6.66 16.82
N SER A 3 3.69 -6.00 15.69
CA SER A 3 2.85 -4.89 15.24
C SER A 3 1.44 -5.39 14.91
N PRO A 4 0.37 -4.62 15.18
CA PRO A 4 -1.00 -5.02 14.83
C PRO A 4 -1.18 -5.30 13.33
N ILE A 5 -0.38 -4.63 12.49
CA ILE A 5 -0.35 -4.81 11.04
C ILE A 5 1.04 -5.30 10.65
N ASP A 6 1.17 -6.62 10.58
CA ASP A 6 2.36 -7.33 10.16
C ASP A 6 2.27 -7.79 8.69
N PHE A 7 3.40 -8.29 8.19
CA PHE A 7 3.51 -8.90 6.85
C PHE A 7 3.74 -10.41 6.93
N ASP A 8 3.35 -11.06 8.04
CA ASP A 8 3.61 -12.49 8.28
C ASP A 8 2.70 -13.39 7.43
N HIS A 9 1.52 -12.87 7.08
CA HIS A 9 0.54 -13.55 6.24
C HIS A 9 0.08 -12.68 5.07
N VAL A 10 -0.20 -13.33 3.94
CA VAL A 10 -0.62 -12.66 2.71
C VAL A 10 -1.87 -11.78 2.93
N GLY A 11 -2.85 -12.24 3.71
CA GLY A 11 -4.07 -11.45 4.00
C GLY A 11 -3.78 -10.15 4.76
N LYS A 12 -3.00 -10.22 5.84
CA LYS A 12 -2.59 -9.04 6.61
C LYS A 12 -1.69 -8.10 5.79
N ALA A 13 -0.79 -8.67 4.99
CA ALA A 13 0.05 -7.90 4.08
C ALA A 13 -0.76 -7.10 3.05
N HIS A 14 -1.86 -7.66 2.52
CA HIS A 14 -2.75 -6.93 1.61
C HIS A 14 -3.50 -5.81 2.33
N LEU A 15 -3.97 -6.04 3.56
CA LEU A 15 -4.59 -4.99 4.38
C LEU A 15 -3.61 -3.85 4.69
N GLY A 16 -2.37 -4.19 5.08
CA GLY A 16 -1.32 -3.19 5.34
C GLY A 16 -0.97 -2.39 4.09
N LYS A 17 -0.87 -3.04 2.93
CA LYS A 17 -0.66 -2.37 1.64
C LYS A 17 -1.84 -1.47 1.25
N PHE A 18 -3.07 -1.92 1.42
CA PHE A 18 -4.28 -1.14 1.16
C PHE A 18 -4.35 0.10 2.05
N GLN A 19 -4.03 -0.06 3.34
CA GLN A 19 -3.96 1.04 4.28
C GLN A 19 -2.80 2.02 3.97
N GLY A 20 -1.67 1.50 3.48
CA GLY A 20 -0.58 2.29 2.93
C GLY A 20 -0.99 3.10 1.68
N ALA A 21 -1.72 2.48 0.74
CA ALA A 21 -2.19 3.14 -0.49
C ALA A 21 -3.22 4.25 -0.23
N THR A 22 -4.01 4.13 0.83
CA THR A 22 -4.98 5.16 1.27
C THR A 22 -4.35 6.24 2.16
N PHE A 23 -3.04 6.19 2.41
CA PHE A 23 -2.26 7.10 3.27
C PHE A 23 -2.76 7.23 4.73
N LYS A 24 -3.64 6.33 5.20
CA LYS A 24 -4.21 6.38 6.56
C LYS A 24 -3.49 5.41 7.49
N GLY A 25 -2.53 5.88 8.28
CA GLY A 25 -1.72 4.99 9.15
C GLY A 25 -0.58 4.28 8.40
N GLY A 26 -0.35 4.62 7.13
CA GLY A 26 0.73 4.09 6.31
C GLY A 26 2.13 4.37 6.86
N ILE A 27 2.33 5.44 7.64
CA ILE A 27 3.63 5.76 8.24
C ILE A 27 4.07 4.66 9.22
N GLN A 28 3.16 4.12 10.02
CA GLN A 28 3.46 3.04 10.97
C GLN A 28 3.80 1.75 10.21
N ILE A 29 2.99 1.42 9.19
CA ILE A 29 3.16 0.25 8.33
C ILE A 29 4.47 0.30 7.51
N MET A 30 4.94 1.49 7.16
CA MET A 30 6.23 1.68 6.49
C MET A 30 7.39 1.60 7.49
N ARG A 31 7.24 2.19 8.68
CA ARG A 31 8.31 2.24 9.69
C ARG A 31 8.73 0.87 10.21
N ASP A 32 7.76 0.00 10.49
CA ASP A 32 8.00 -1.33 11.04
C ASP A 32 8.95 -2.19 10.16
N PRO A 33 8.70 -2.34 8.84
CA PRO A 33 9.63 -3.07 7.97
C PRO A 33 10.95 -2.33 7.75
N ILE A 34 11.00 -1.00 7.80
CA ILE A 34 12.25 -0.22 7.59
C ILE A 34 13.22 -0.39 8.75
N ASP A 35 12.70 -0.47 9.96
CA ASP A 35 13.51 -0.65 11.17
C ASP A 35 13.83 -2.13 11.44
N SER A 36 13.18 -3.05 10.72
CA SER A 36 13.40 -4.50 10.82
C SER A 36 14.74 -4.95 10.22
N ARG A 37 15.36 -5.94 10.86
CA ARG A 37 16.71 -6.42 10.53
C ARG A 37 16.72 -7.92 10.24
N GLU A 38 16.65 -8.70 11.30
CA GLU A 38 16.67 -10.15 11.33
C GLU A 38 15.63 -10.61 12.36
N VAL A 39 15.12 -11.83 12.18
CA VAL A 39 14.16 -12.44 13.09
C VAL A 39 14.80 -12.56 14.47
N GLY A 40 14.12 -12.04 15.50
CA GLY A 40 14.59 -12.10 16.89
C GLY A 40 15.56 -11.00 17.32
N LYS A 41 15.93 -10.05 16.46
CA LYS A 41 16.70 -8.86 16.85
C LYS A 41 15.81 -7.63 17.03
N GLN A 42 16.13 -6.80 18.01
CA GLN A 42 15.40 -5.55 18.22
C GLN A 42 15.57 -4.63 17.00
N PRO A 43 14.48 -4.03 16.48
CA PRO A 43 14.55 -3.09 15.38
C PRO A 43 15.35 -1.86 15.77
N ILE A 44 16.10 -1.31 14.82
CA ILE A 44 16.82 -0.04 14.99
C ILE A 44 16.49 0.82 13.79
N ARG A 45 16.25 2.10 14.08
CA ARG A 45 15.86 3.10 13.09
C ARG A 45 16.71 3.03 11.83
N GLU A 46 16.01 2.97 10.70
CA GLU A 46 16.56 3.17 9.36
C GLU A 46 17.65 2.18 8.96
N THR A 47 17.60 0.94 9.48
CA THR A 47 18.56 -0.11 9.09
C THR A 47 18.41 -0.51 7.62
N ASN A 48 17.19 -0.45 7.07
CA ASN A 48 16.92 -0.90 5.71
C ASN A 48 16.15 0.14 4.87
N ILE A 49 16.86 1.17 4.43
CA ILE A 49 16.30 2.28 3.65
C ILE A 49 15.76 1.85 2.27
N TYR A 50 16.26 0.74 1.70
CA TYR A 50 15.79 0.23 0.41
C TYR A 50 14.31 -0.16 0.41
N ARG A 51 13.74 -0.45 1.59
CA ARG A 51 12.31 -0.77 1.73
C ARG A 51 11.40 0.43 1.45
N TYR A 52 11.88 1.67 1.56
CA TYR A 52 11.12 2.85 1.12
C TYR A 52 10.78 2.77 -0.36
N LEU A 53 11.73 2.34 -1.20
CA LEU A 53 11.50 2.23 -2.65
C LEU A 53 10.37 1.26 -2.98
N TYR A 54 10.28 0.13 -2.26
CA TYR A 54 9.18 -0.82 -2.43
C TYR A 54 7.81 -0.16 -2.23
N PHE A 55 7.63 0.58 -1.13
CA PHE A 55 6.37 1.27 -0.85
C PHE A 55 6.09 2.40 -1.83
N VAL A 56 7.11 3.15 -2.25
CA VAL A 56 6.95 4.24 -3.25
C VAL A 56 6.47 3.67 -4.59
N PHE A 57 7.11 2.61 -5.11
CA PHE A 57 6.66 1.97 -6.35
C PHE A 57 5.26 1.38 -6.22
N PHE A 58 4.93 0.77 -5.08
CA PHE A 58 3.60 0.22 -4.83
C PHE A 58 2.52 1.31 -4.79
N ILE A 59 2.78 2.43 -4.12
CA ILE A 59 1.83 3.55 -4.03
C ILE A 59 1.65 4.22 -5.39
N ILE A 60 2.74 4.46 -6.13
CA ILE A 60 2.63 5.05 -7.47
C ILE A 60 1.86 4.10 -8.39
N SER A 61 2.30 2.86 -8.55
CA SER A 61 1.61 1.92 -9.45
C SER A 61 0.16 1.65 -9.01
N GLY A 62 -0.09 1.42 -7.72
CA GLY A 62 -1.40 1.12 -7.18
C GLY A 62 -2.37 2.30 -7.25
N SER A 63 -1.95 3.49 -6.85
CA SER A 63 -2.82 4.68 -6.86
C SER A 63 -3.11 5.15 -8.27
N PHE A 64 -2.10 5.24 -9.15
CA PHE A 64 -2.35 5.63 -10.54
C PHE A 64 -3.22 4.61 -11.27
N PHE A 65 -2.97 3.31 -11.09
CA PHE A 65 -3.82 2.27 -11.68
C PHE A 65 -5.26 2.33 -11.18
N THR A 66 -5.46 2.42 -9.86
CA THR A 66 -6.80 2.44 -9.26
C THR A 66 -7.57 3.69 -9.63
N LEU A 67 -6.92 4.87 -9.63
CA LEU A 67 -7.55 6.13 -10.03
C LEU A 67 -7.95 6.11 -11.51
N ASN A 68 -7.04 5.68 -12.39
CA ASN A 68 -7.31 5.64 -13.82
C ASN A 68 -8.42 4.62 -14.16
N LEU A 69 -8.42 3.45 -13.51
CA LEU A 69 -9.48 2.45 -13.68
C LEU A 69 -10.82 2.98 -13.17
N PHE A 70 -10.84 3.62 -12.00
CA PHE A 70 -12.08 4.13 -11.40
C PHE A 70 -12.71 5.23 -12.26
N ILE A 71 -11.90 6.17 -12.76
CA ILE A 71 -12.36 7.22 -13.68
C ILE A 71 -12.87 6.60 -14.98
N GLY A 72 -12.17 5.63 -15.56
CA GLY A 72 -12.60 4.92 -16.76
C GLY A 72 -13.97 4.26 -16.59
N VAL A 73 -14.16 3.48 -15.52
CA VAL A 73 -15.44 2.82 -15.21
C VAL A 73 -16.57 3.83 -15.00
N ILE A 74 -16.31 4.96 -14.33
CA ILE A 74 -17.32 6.00 -14.12
C ILE A 74 -17.73 6.64 -15.45
N ILE A 75 -16.77 6.97 -16.31
CA ILE A 75 -17.03 7.59 -17.61
C ILE A 75 -17.79 6.62 -18.52
N ASP A 76 -17.37 5.35 -18.56
CA ASP A 76 -18.05 4.32 -19.35
C ASP A 76 -19.50 4.12 -18.87
N ASN A 77 -19.71 4.05 -17.54
CA ASN A 77 -21.06 3.99 -16.97
C ASN A 77 -21.90 5.23 -17.28
N PHE A 78 -21.28 6.42 -17.36
CA PHE A 78 -22.00 7.65 -17.68
C PHE A 78 -22.41 7.69 -19.15
N ASN A 79 -21.52 7.30 -20.07
CA ASN A 79 -21.82 7.20 -21.50
C ASN A 79 -22.92 6.17 -21.79
N GLU A 80 -22.92 5.04 -21.07
CA GLU A 80 -23.95 4.02 -21.19
C GLU A 80 -25.34 4.52 -20.72
N ARG A 81 -25.38 5.34 -19.66
CA ARG A 81 -26.62 5.96 -19.17
C ARG A 81 -27.14 7.09 -20.06
N GLU A 82 -26.26 7.85 -20.70
CA GLU A 82 -26.64 8.88 -21.68
C GLU A 82 -27.00 8.29 -23.06
N GLY A 83 -26.87 6.97 -23.24
CA GLY A 83 -27.18 6.28 -24.50
C GLY A 83 -26.24 6.66 -25.65
N LYS A 84 -25.11 7.30 -25.36
CA LYS A 84 -24.08 7.65 -26.32
C LYS A 84 -23.09 6.49 -26.34
N LYS A 85 -23.22 5.61 -27.34
CA LYS A 85 -22.12 4.74 -27.73
C LYS A 85 -20.94 5.58 -28.20
#